data_AF-A0A0M3TAU0-F1
#
_entry.id   AF-A0A0M3TAU0-F1
#
_cell.length_a   1.000
_cell.length_b   1.000
_cell.length_c   1.000
_cell.angle_alpha   90.00
_cell.angle_beta   90.00
_cell.angle_gamma   90.00
#
_symmetry.space_group_name_H-M   'P 1'
#
loop_
_entity.id
_entity.type
_entity.pdbx_description
1 polymer ?
#
loop_
_entity_poly.entity_id
_entity_poly.type
_entity_poly.pdbx_seq_one_letter_code
_entity_poly.pdbx_strand_id
1 'polypeptide(L)' 'MNRRIATLLLAAAATALSACGPADNDPGPGGVTVGEARALDEAAEMLEERRIPDEAIPEVEGENAQQPPATGTETGTQ' A
#
# COMPACT_ATOMS: atom_id res chain seq x y z
N MET A 1 36.56 -28.63 -11.05
CA MET A 1 36.30 -27.23 -11.45
C MET A 1 34.80 -26.91 -11.49
N ASN A 2 33.98 -27.82 -12.00
CA ASN A 2 32.55 -27.59 -12.28
C ASN A 2 31.69 -27.34 -11.03
N ARG A 3 32.02 -27.96 -9.88
CA ARG A 3 31.30 -27.68 -8.61
C ARG A 3 31.45 -26.22 -8.15
N ARG A 4 32.63 -25.61 -8.32
CA ARG A 4 32.86 -24.20 -7.92
C ARG A 4 32.09 -23.24 -8.81
N ILE A 5 32.00 -23.55 -10.11
CA ILE A 5 31.22 -22.77 -11.08
C ILE A 5 29.72 -22.85 -10.75
N ALA A 6 29.21 -24.05 -10.44
CA ALA A 6 27.80 -24.22 -10.05
C ALA A 6 27.44 -23.46 -8.77
N THR A 7 28.32 -23.47 -7.75
CA THR A 7 28.10 -22.71 -6.51
C THR A 7 28.07 -21.20 -6.75
N LEU A 8 28.97 -20.68 -7.60
CA LEU A 8 28.98 -19.26 -7.96
C LEU A 8 27.72 -18.84 -8.73
N LEU A 9 27.26 -19.66 -9.68
CA LEU A 9 26.03 -19.39 -10.42
C LEU A 9 24.80 -19.41 -9.51
N LEU A 10 24.71 -20.36 -8.57
CA LEU A 10 23.60 -20.44 -7.63
C LEU A 10 23.56 -19.23 -6.68
N ALA A 11 24.72 -18.78 -6.19
CA ALA A 11 24.80 -17.59 -5.35
C ALA A 11 24.39 -16.32 -6.10
N ALA A 12 24.84 -16.16 -7.35
CA ALA A 12 24.48 -15.02 -8.20
C ALA A 12 22.97 -14.99 -8.52
N ALA A 13 22.36 -16.16 -8.78
CA ALA A 13 20.93 -16.26 -9.02
C ALA A 13 20.09 -15.89 -7.79
N ALA A 14 20.53 -16.27 -6.59
CA ALA A 14 19.84 -15.92 -5.35
C ALA A 14 19.83 -14.41 -5.08
N THR A 15 20.94 -13.71 -5.36
CA THR A 15 21.02 -12.25 -5.20
C THR A 15 20.26 -11.48 -6.28
N ALA A 16 20.10 -12.06 -7.47
CA ALA A 16 19.29 -11.44 -8.53
C ALA A 16 17.78 -11.52 -8.20
N LEU A 17 17.35 -12.56 -7.48
CA LEU A 17 15.94 -12.74 -7.11
C LEU A 17 15.49 -11.77 -6.02
N SER A 18 16.37 -11.35 -5.11
CA SER A 18 16.05 -10.32 -4.10
C SER A 18 15.86 -8.92 -4.71
N ALA A 19 16.26 -8.71 -5.96
CA ALA A 19 15.97 -7.47 -6.70
C ALA A 19 14.61 -7.50 -7.41
N CYS A 20 13.88 -8.62 -7.36
CA CYS A 20 12.52 -8.79 -7.91
C CYS A 20 11.46 -8.72 -6.80
N GLY A 21 11.74 -7.96 -5.74
CA GLY A 21 10.76 -7.59 -4.72
C GLY A 21 10.16 -6.22 -5.04
N PRO A 22 9.03 -5.84 -4.43
CA PRO A 22 8.45 -4.52 -4.59
C PRO A 22 9.52 -3.47 -4.32
N ALA A 23 9.72 -2.55 -5.26
CA ALA A 23 10.53 -1.38 -4.99
C ALA A 23 9.84 -0.56 -3.88
N ASP A 24 10.59 0.24 -3.11
CA ASP A 24 9.97 1.13 -2.10
C ASP A 24 8.94 2.11 -2.70
N ASN A 25 9.02 2.32 -4.02
CA ASN A 25 8.13 3.15 -4.83
C ASN A 25 7.02 2.35 -5.53
N ASP A 26 7.02 1.02 -5.44
CA ASP A 26 5.91 0.22 -5.94
C ASP A 26 4.71 0.39 -5.00
N PRO A 27 3.49 0.63 -5.54
CA PRO A 27 2.30 0.72 -4.73
C PRO A 27 2.07 -0.61 -4.01
N GLY A 28 2.06 -0.58 -2.67
CA GLY A 28 1.77 -1.72 -1.83
C GLY A 28 0.28 -2.10 -1.85
N PRO A 29 -0.12 -3.11 -1.06
CA PRO A 29 -1.53 -3.46 -0.88
C PRO A 29 -2.29 -2.25 -0.35
N GLY A 30 -3.26 -1.75 -1.13
CA GLY A 30 -3.95 -0.48 -0.87
C GLY A 30 -3.59 0.65 -1.84
N GLY A 31 -2.68 0.41 -2.80
CA GLY A 31 -2.35 1.38 -3.84
C GLY A 31 -1.47 2.55 -3.38
N VAL A 32 -0.93 2.46 -2.17
CA VAL A 32 -0.04 3.46 -1.57
C VAL A 32 1.39 2.92 -1.47
N THR A 33 2.36 3.77 -1.75
CA THR A 33 3.79 3.49 -1.55
C THR A 33 4.14 3.52 -0.06
N VAL A 34 5.31 3.00 0.29
CA VAL A 34 5.81 3.04 1.68
C VAL A 34 6.00 4.49 2.15
N GLY A 35 6.47 5.37 1.26
CA GLY A 35 6.64 6.79 1.54
C GLY A 35 5.31 7.51 1.78
N GLU A 36 4.28 7.20 0.99
CA GLU A 36 2.94 7.74 1.18
C GLU A 36 2.34 7.26 2.50
N ALA A 37 2.38 5.95 2.79
CA ALA A 37 1.85 5.41 4.04
C ALA A 37 2.47 6.11 5.27
N ARG A 38 3.79 6.31 5.27
CA ARG A 38 4.49 7.02 6.35
C ARG A 38 4.05 8.47 6.51
N ALA A 39 3.80 9.17 5.39
CA ALA A 39 3.30 10.55 5.44
C ALA A 39 1.86 10.62 5.99
N LEU A 40 1.03 9.62 5.71
CA LEU A 40 -0.31 9.52 6.31
C LEU A 40 -0.23 9.27 7.83
N ASP A 41 0.68 8.41 8.29
CA ASP A 41 0.86 8.12 9.72
C ASP A 41 1.30 9.37 10.49
N GLU A 42 2.24 10.15 9.95
CA GLU A 42 2.68 11.42 10.54
C GLU A 42 1.52 12.42 10.64
N ALA A 43 0.70 12.51 9.59
CA ALA A 43 -0.47 13.37 9.60
C ALA A 43 -1.50 12.96 10.68
N ALA A 44 -1.66 11.66 10.91
CA ALA A 44 -2.52 11.13 11.97
C ALA A 44 -1.97 11.45 13.37
N GLU A 45 -0.66 11.31 13.58
CA GLU A 45 0.01 11.67 14.84
C GLU A 45 -0.20 13.15 15.19
N MET A 46 -0.05 14.05 14.21
CA MET A 46 -0.34 15.47 14.39
C MET A 46 -1.80 15.74 14.78
N LEU A 47 -2.75 14.89 14.40
CA LEU A 47 -4.16 15.04 14.73
C LEU A 47 -4.45 14.58 16.16
N GLU A 48 -3.78 13.51 16.60
CA GLU A 48 -3.86 12.99 17.97
C GLU A 48 -3.30 14.00 18.98
N GLU A 49 -2.15 14.63 18.67
CA GLU A 49 -1.60 15.72 19.49
C GLU A 49 -2.58 16.89 19.63
N ARG A 50 -3.33 17.17 18.55
CA ARG A 50 -4.38 18.18 18.49
C ARG A 50 -5.73 17.59 18.86
N ARG A 51 -5.80 16.79 19.94
CA ARG A 51 -7.01 16.11 20.43
C ARG A 51 -8.25 16.95 20.12
N ILE A 52 -8.98 16.53 19.08
CA ILE A 52 -10.14 17.27 18.62
C ILE A 52 -11.21 17.08 19.70
N PRO A 53 -11.74 18.17 20.30
CA PRO A 53 -12.81 18.03 21.29
C PRO A 53 -14.00 17.34 20.64
N ASP A 54 -14.65 16.42 21.35
CA ASP A 54 -15.74 15.60 20.81
C ASP A 54 -16.89 16.48 20.25
N GLU A 55 -17.11 17.66 20.83
CA GLU A 55 -18.07 18.67 20.35
C GLU A 55 -17.74 19.29 18.98
N ALA A 56 -16.49 19.15 18.50
CA ALA A 56 -16.07 19.59 17.17
C ALA A 56 -16.22 18.51 16.10
N ILE A 57 -16.57 17.27 16.47
CA ILE A 57 -16.91 16.21 15.53
C ILE A 57 -18.38 16.41 15.15
N PRO A 58 -18.70 16.79 13.90
CA PRO A 58 -20.09 16.92 13.49
C PRO A 58 -20.76 15.55 13.61
N GLU A 59 -21.84 15.49 14.39
CA GLU A 59 -22.66 14.31 14.50
C GLU A 59 -23.42 14.14 13.19
N VAL A 60 -22.89 13.27 12.31
CA VAL A 60 -23.57 12.89 11.08
C VAL A 60 -24.68 11.94 11.50
N GLU A 61 -25.83 12.51 11.87
CA GLU A 61 -27.03 11.76 12.22
C GLU A 61 -27.49 10.98 10.99
N GLY A 62 -27.06 9.71 10.94
CA GLY A 62 -27.42 8.66 10.00
C GLY A 62 -28.02 9.09 8.66
N GLU A 63 -27.18 9.36 7.68
CA GLU A 63 -27.57 9.12 6.28
C GLU A 63 -26.77 7.93 5.79
N ASN A 64 -27.50 6.89 5.42
CA ASN A 64 -27.09 5.88 4.47
C ASN A 64 -26.68 6.57 3.16
N ALA A 65 -25.50 7.20 3.11
CA ALA A 65 -24.96 7.76 1.89
C ALA A 65 -24.10 6.69 1.23
N GLN A 66 -24.78 5.89 0.42
CA GLN A 66 -24.24 5.29 -0.79
C GLN A 66 -22.78 4.85 -0.70
N GLN A 67 -22.58 3.57 -0.36
CA GLN A 67 -21.71 2.79 -1.21
C GLN A 67 -22.19 3.08 -2.66
N PRO A 68 -21.37 3.70 -3.53
CA PRO A 68 -21.77 3.85 -4.93
C PRO A 68 -22.18 2.45 -5.38
N PRO A 69 -23.26 2.31 -6.18
CA PRO A 69 -23.62 1.00 -6.68
C PRO A 69 -22.33 0.40 -7.23
N ALA A 70 -21.98 -0.80 -6.77
CA ALA A 70 -20.96 -1.58 -7.43
C ALA A 70 -21.53 -1.87 -8.81
N THR A 71 -21.44 -0.90 -9.72
CA THR A 71 -21.68 -1.08 -11.13
C THR A 71 -20.43 -1.80 -11.60
N GLY A 72 -20.39 -3.11 -11.29
CA GLY A 72 -19.76 -4.07 -12.15
C GLY A 72 -20.50 -4.00 -13.49
N THR A 73 -20.20 -2.99 -14.29
CA THR A 73 -20.28 -3.10 -15.73
C THR A 73 -19.07 -3.91 -16.17
N GLU A 74 -19.11 -5.21 -15.85
CA GLU A 74 -18.65 -6.20 -16.82
C GLU A 74 -19.63 -6.11 -18.00
N THR A 75 -19.34 -5.22 -18.92
CA THR A 75 -19.94 -5.22 -20.26
C THR A 75 -18.80 -4.85 -21.19
N GLY A 76 -18.25 -5.88 -21.83
CA GLY A 76 -17.00 -5.78 -22.58
C GLY A 76 -17.04 -4.89 -23.81
N THR A 77 -15.85 -4.61 -24.35
CA THR A 77 -15.45 -4.60 -25.78
C THR A 77 -14.21 -3.70 -25.94
N GLN A 78 -13.02 -4.29 -25.93
CA GLN A 78 -12.10 -4.37 -27.09
C GLN A 78 -10.85 -5.16 -26.70
#